data_AF-A0A6M3J1A5-F1
#
_entry.id   AF-A0A6M3J1A5-F1
#
_cell.length_a   1.000
_cell.length_b   1.000
_cell.length_c   1.000
_cell.angle_alpha   90.00
_cell.angle_beta   90.00
_cell.angle_gamma   90.00
#
_symmetry.space_group_name_H-M   'P 1'
#
loop_
_entity.id
_entity.type
_entity.pdbx_description
1 polymer ?
#
loop_
_entity_poly.entity_id
_entity_poly.type
_entity_poly.pdbx_seq_one_letter_code
_entity_poly.pdbx_strand_id
1 'polypeptide(L)'
;MLGTTAIKVAASKNDLTIDVNSIGGLADDDSIGIELDDGTLQWTTVNGTPAGDTVTLAEALPDDAAIGNVVYVPGDDFLTANEVSAADL
;
A
#
# COMPACT_ATOMS: atom_id res chain seq x y z
N MET A 1 -10.77 -0.20 -9.28
CA MET A 1 -9.69 -1.21 -9.46
C MET A 1 -8.64 -0.99 -8.38
N LEU A 2 -8.10 -2.02 -7.69
CA LEU A 2 -7.05 -1.82 -6.66
C LEU A 2 -5.80 -1.17 -7.30
N GLY A 3 -5.22 -0.16 -6.65
CA GLY A 3 -3.95 0.41 -7.07
C GLY A 3 -2.79 -0.50 -6.68
N THR A 4 -1.67 -0.43 -7.41
CA THR A 4 -0.43 -1.12 -7.03
C THR A 4 0.75 -0.17 -7.13
N THR A 5 1.60 -0.19 -6.12
CA THR A 5 2.91 0.44 -6.09
C THR A 5 3.96 -0.65 -5.86
N ALA A 6 5.23 -0.28 -5.76
CA ALA A 6 6.30 -1.23 -5.50
C ALA A 6 7.30 -0.66 -4.49
N ILE A 7 7.95 -1.55 -3.75
CA ILE A 7 9.01 -1.20 -2.81
C ILE A 7 10.14 -0.49 -3.56
N LYS A 8 10.50 0.70 -3.07
CA LYS A 8 11.56 1.56 -3.60
C LYS A 8 12.91 1.27 -2.94
N VAL A 9 12.91 1.01 -1.64
CA VAL A 9 14.09 0.66 -0.83
C VAL A 9 13.77 -0.62 -0.05
N ALA A 10 14.69 -1.59 -0.08
CA ALA A 10 14.48 -2.86 0.62
C ALA A 10 14.25 -2.61 2.11
N ALA A 11 13.17 -3.21 2.64
CA ALA A 11 12.82 -3.17 4.04
C ALA A 11 13.12 -4.53 4.67
N SER A 12 13.58 -4.53 5.93
CA SER A 12 13.94 -5.75 6.64
C SER A 12 12.82 -6.21 7.57
N LYS A 13 12.88 -7.47 7.99
CA LYS A 13 12.02 -8.02 9.02
C LYS A 13 12.02 -7.17 10.28
N ASN A 14 10.82 -6.97 10.84
CA ASN A 14 10.49 -6.10 11.97
C ASN A 14 10.57 -4.60 11.70
N ASP A 15 10.85 -4.17 10.47
CA ASP A 15 10.71 -2.76 10.12
C ASP A 15 9.23 -2.34 10.20
N LEU A 16 8.99 -1.14 10.70
CA LEU A 16 7.67 -0.50 10.79
C LEU A 16 7.47 0.55 9.69
N THR A 17 8.43 0.69 8.79
CA THR A 17 8.39 1.69 7.73
C THR A 17 8.89 1.07 6.44
N ILE A 18 8.20 1.35 5.34
CA ILE A 18 8.63 0.96 4.00
C ILE A 18 8.70 2.22 3.13
N ASP A 19 9.62 2.22 2.17
CA ASP A 19 9.65 3.23 1.13
C ASP A 19 9.08 2.64 -0.16
N VAL A 20 8.12 3.31 -0.77
CA VAL A 20 7.45 2.89 -2.01
C VAL A 20 7.68 3.89 -3.14
N ASN A 21 7.52 3.46 -4.39
CA ASN A 21 7.72 4.34 -5.55
C ASN A 21 6.64 5.42 -5.69
N SER A 22 5.46 5.19 -5.11
CA SER A 22 4.34 6.13 -5.07
C SER A 22 3.47 5.84 -3.87
N ILE A 23 3.14 6.89 -3.12
CA ILE A 23 2.14 6.90 -2.04
C ILE A 23 0.79 7.45 -2.51
N GLY A 24 0.59 7.59 -3.83
CA GLY A 24 -0.64 8.13 -4.40
C GLY A 24 -1.86 7.31 -3.96
N GLY A 25 -2.85 7.98 -3.38
CA GLY A 25 -4.07 7.34 -2.87
C GLY A 25 -3.93 6.65 -1.52
N LEU A 26 -2.76 6.71 -0.86
CA LEU A 26 -2.59 6.21 0.51
C LEU A 26 -2.91 7.30 1.53
N ALA A 27 -3.73 6.95 2.51
CA ALA A 27 -4.08 7.71 3.68
C ALA A 27 -3.80 6.91 4.96
N ASP A 28 -3.98 7.59 6.11
CA ASP A 28 -3.98 6.93 7.41
C ASP A 28 -5.13 5.90 7.48
N ASP A 29 -4.93 4.81 8.23
CA ASP A 29 -5.84 3.67 8.36
C ASP A 29 -6.13 2.86 7.07
N ASP A 30 -5.50 3.19 5.94
CA ASP A 30 -5.66 2.42 4.71
C ASP A 30 -5.06 1.02 4.84
N SER A 31 -5.81 0.02 4.37
CA SER A 31 -5.35 -1.37 4.33
C SER A 31 -4.48 -1.61 3.10
N ILE A 32 -3.25 -2.06 3.33
CA ILE A 32 -2.28 -2.35 2.28
C ILE A 32 -1.78 -3.78 2.35
N GLY A 33 -1.44 -4.35 1.19
CA GLY A 33 -0.84 -5.67 1.07
C GLY A 33 0.60 -5.55 0.58
N ILE A 34 1.57 -6.12 1.29
CA ILE A 34 3.00 -6.04 0.96
C ILE A 34 3.51 -7.44 0.63
N GLU A 35 4.11 -7.60 -0.55
CA GLU A 35 4.78 -8.84 -0.96
C GLU A 35 6.16 -8.95 -0.29
N LEU A 36 6.40 -10.09 0.36
CA LEU A 36 7.65 -10.41 1.04
C LEU A 36 8.52 -11.31 0.16
N ASP A 37 9.81 -11.40 0.49
CA ASP A 37 10.78 -12.19 -0.29
C ASP A 37 10.49 -13.70 -0.27
N ASP A 38 9.73 -14.17 0.72
CA ASP A 38 9.25 -15.56 0.80
C ASP A 38 8.04 -15.85 -0.14
N GLY A 39 7.55 -14.83 -0.85
CA GLY A 39 6.41 -14.89 -1.76
C GLY A 39 5.05 -14.83 -1.06
N THR A 40 5.02 -14.59 0.25
CA THR A 40 3.78 -14.37 0.99
C THR A 40 3.38 -12.89 0.96
N LEU A 41 2.11 -12.63 1.29
CA LEU A 41 1.57 -11.28 1.40
C LEU A 41 1.25 -10.98 2.85
N GLN A 42 1.85 -9.94 3.39
CA GLN A 42 1.41 -9.35 4.64
C GLN A 42 0.30 -8.34 4.36
N TRP A 43 -0.79 -8.43 5.10
CA TRP A 43 -1.80 -7.38 5.17
C TRP A 43 -1.62 -6.59 6.45
N THR A 44 -1.53 -5.28 6.32
CA THR A 44 -1.35 -4.34 7.44
C THR A 44 -2.09 -3.04 7.12
N THR A 45 -2.16 -2.14 8.09
CA THR A 45 -2.71 -0.80 7.88
C THR A 45 -1.60 0.24 7.93
N VAL A 46 -1.80 1.33 7.19
CA VAL A 46 -0.96 2.51 7.26
C VAL A 46 -1.21 3.20 8.62
N ASN A 47 -0.14 3.60 9.30
CA ASN A 47 -0.17 4.28 10.59
C ASN A 47 0.35 5.72 10.45
N GLY A 48 -0.60 6.65 10.27
CA GLY A 48 -0.35 8.05 9.96
C GLY A 48 -0.23 8.33 8.47
N THR A 49 -0.37 9.60 8.09
CA THR A 49 -0.28 10.00 6.67
C THR A 49 1.12 9.77 6.11
N PRO A 50 1.28 9.02 5.00
CA PRO A 50 2.57 8.84 4.36
C PRO A 50 3.19 10.18 3.94
N ALA A 51 4.52 10.29 4.02
CA ALA A 51 5.24 11.51 3.71
C ALA A 51 6.42 11.24 2.79
N GLY A 52 6.50 11.99 1.68
CA GLY A 52 7.48 11.73 0.63
C GLY A 52 7.17 10.38 -0.03
N ASP A 53 7.99 9.38 0.28
CA ASP A 53 7.87 8.01 -0.22
C ASP A 53 7.74 6.98 0.92
N THR A 54 7.77 7.45 2.17
CA THR A 54 7.79 6.59 3.35
C THR A 54 6.37 6.36 3.88
N VAL A 55 6.02 5.08 4.04
CA VAL A 55 4.78 4.61 4.63
C VAL A 55 5.11 3.96 5.97
N THR A 56 4.48 4.44 7.03
CA THR A 56 4.57 3.80 8.35
C THR A 56 3.48 2.74 8.46
N LEU A 57 3.83 1.56 8.97
CA LEU A 57 2.95 0.42 9.13
C LEU A 57 2.47 0.33 10.58
N ALA A 58 1.24 -0.15 10.77
CA ALA A 58 0.71 -0.46 12.10
C ALA A 58 1.32 -1.76 12.67
N GLU A 59 1.61 -2.72 11.79
CA GLU A 59 2.29 -3.98 12.12
C GLU A 59 3.63 -4.07 11.40
N ALA A 60 4.64 -4.57 12.11
CA ALA A 60 5.99 -4.74 11.57
C ALA A 60 6.05 -5.86 10.54
N LEU A 61 7.02 -5.79 9.61
CA LEU A 61 7.19 -6.82 8.58
C LEU A 61 7.57 -8.18 9.20
N PRO A 62 6.90 -9.30 8.86
CA PRO A 62 7.24 -10.62 9.38
C PRO A 62 8.44 -11.24 8.66
N ASP A 63 8.81 -10.73 7.48
CA ASP A 63 10.00 -11.08 6.72
C ASP A 63 10.52 -9.88 5.90
N ASP A 64 11.66 -10.04 5.23
CA ASP A 64 12.26 -9.00 4.38
C ASP A 64 11.40 -8.74 3.12
N ALA A 65 11.43 -7.50 2.62
CA ALA A 65 10.77 -7.07 1.39
C ALA A 65 11.77 -6.34 0.48
N ALA A 66 12.18 -6.98 -0.60
CA ALA A 66 13.13 -6.46 -1.56
C ALA A 66 12.55 -5.34 -2.44
N ILE A 67 13.46 -4.56 -3.02
CA ILE A 67 13.12 -3.53 -4.03
C ILE A 67 12.41 -4.19 -5.20
N GLY A 68 11.27 -3.62 -5.59
CA GLY A 68 10.45 -4.11 -6.69
C GLY A 68 9.32 -5.05 -6.26
N ASN A 69 9.28 -5.50 -5.00
CA ASN A 69 8.14 -6.26 -4.48
C ASN A 69 6.86 -5.43 -4.56
N VAL A 70 5.74 -6.07 -4.90
CA VAL A 70 4.47 -5.38 -5.13
C VAL A 70 3.83 -4.97 -3.80
N VAL A 71 3.31 -3.75 -3.77
CA VAL A 71 2.49 -3.24 -2.68
C VAL A 71 1.10 -2.90 -3.23
N TYR A 72 0.10 -3.61 -2.74
CA TYR A 72 -1.31 -3.39 -3.07
C TYR A 72 -1.87 -2.27 -2.21
N VAL A 73 -2.45 -1.26 -2.84
CA VAL A 73 -3.03 -0.09 -2.20
C VAL A 73 -4.53 -0.01 -2.51
N PRO A 74 -5.35 0.61 -1.64
CA PRO A 74 -6.74 0.86 -1.96
C PRO A 74 -6.82 1.63 -3.28
N GLY A 75 -7.62 1.11 -4.21
CA GLY A 75 -7.93 1.83 -5.43
C GLY A 75 -8.79 3.05 -5.10
N ASP A 76 -8.41 4.21 -5.63
CA ASP A 76 -9.18 5.45 -5.61
C ASP A 76 -10.49 5.38 -6.40
N ASP A 77 -10.67 4.29 -7.16
CA ASP A 77 -11.75 4.09 -8.10
C ASP A 77 -12.98 3.43 -7.46
N PHE A 78 -13.48 4.03 -6.37
CA PHE A 78 -14.88 3.88 -6.01
C PHE A 78 -15.63 5.01 -6.72
N LEU A 79 -16.32 4.69 -7.82
CA LEU A 79 -17.22 5.62 -8.50
C LEU A 79 -18.08 6.33 -7.43
N THR A 80 -17.80 7.60 -7.19
CA THR A 80 -18.62 8.37 -6.25
C THR A 80 -20.02 8.44 -6.87
N ALA A 81 -21.08 8.52 -6.05
CA ALA A 81 -22.45 8.59 -6.56
C ALA A 81 -22.69 9.77 -7.54
N ASN A 82 -21.75 10.71 -7.63
CA ASN A 82 -21.77 11.84 -8.56
C ASN A 82 -21.22 11.51 -9.96
N GLU A 83 -20.57 10.36 -10.14
CA GLU A 83 -20.02 9.89 -11.42
C GLU A 83 -20.78 8.70 -12.00
N VAL A 84 -21.74 8.15 -11.25
CA VAL A 84 -22.71 7.19 -11.79
C VAL A 84 -23.73 7.98 -12.60
N SER A 85 -23.48 8.11 -13.90
CA SER A 85 -24.46 8.73 -14.78
C SER A 85 -25.69 7.82 -14.86
N ALA A 86 -26.88 8.39 -14.97
CA ALA A 86 -28.12 7.59 -15.13
C ALA A 86 -28.14 6.72 -16.41
N ALA A 87 -27.10 6.77 -17.24
CA ALA A 87 -26.90 5.90 -18.39
C ALA A 87 -26.22 4.56 -18.04
N ASP A 88 -25.70 4.44 -16.81
CA ASP A 88 -25.01 3.24 -16.31
C ASP A 88 -25.90 2.34 -15.43
N LEU A 89 -27.22 2.59 -15.41
CA LEU A 89 -28.24 1.76 -14.74
C LEU A 89 -29.06 0.93 -15.73
#